data_AF-A0AAJ0V5X0-F1
#
_entry.id   AF-A0AAJ0V5X0-F1
#
_cell.length_a   1.000
_cell.length_b   1.000
_cell.length_c   1.000
_cell.angle_alpha   90.00
_cell.angle_beta   90.00
_cell.angle_gamma   90.00
#
_symmetry.space_group_name_H-M   'P 1'
#
loop_
_entity.id
_entity.type
_entity.pdbx_description
1 polymer ?
#
loop_
_entity_poly.entity_id
_entity_poly.type
_entity_poly.pdbx_seq_one_letter_code
_entity_poly.pdbx_strand_id
1 'polypeptide(L)'
;MYNPVTVTTYPMPDKSNDRPDWIWDLSSIDPQLATILTQTYDAKSTGALILAAVGLRTALDRATEFLKIDPGLSLEKKVDVLKSNGFIGETEAIVLATVANAGNAAAHRGWSPNEPEFRELLTALEQFVARTVVSGKSVYEIAKRIPPRHPRPGKALPE
;
A
#
# COMPACT_ATOMS: atom_id res chain seq x y z
N MET A 1 -36.24 -13.54 -28.13
CA MET A 1 -35.78 -12.99 -26.84
C MET A 1 -34.36 -13.46 -26.64
N TYR A 2 -33.39 -12.55 -26.61
CA TYR A 2 -31.97 -12.90 -26.46
C TYR A 2 -31.60 -12.78 -24.97
N ASN A 3 -31.29 -13.91 -24.34
CA ASN A 3 -30.87 -13.96 -22.93
C ASN A 3 -29.38 -14.29 -22.89
N PRO A 4 -28.47 -13.30 -22.89
CA PRO A 4 -27.06 -13.58 -22.77
C PRO A 4 -26.78 -14.27 -21.43
N VAL A 5 -26.02 -15.37 -21.48
CA VAL A 5 -25.55 -16.10 -20.30
C VAL A 5 -24.05 -15.89 -20.21
N THR A 6 -23.56 -15.41 -19.06
CA THR A 6 -22.13 -15.35 -18.79
C THR A 6 -21.65 -16.73 -18.36
N VAL A 7 -20.74 -17.33 -19.14
CA VAL A 7 -20.12 -18.62 -18.83
C VAL A 7 -18.67 -18.38 -18.42
N THR A 8 -18.30 -18.81 -17.21
CA THR A 8 -16.92 -18.80 -16.72
C THR A 8 -16.30 -20.17 -16.97
N THR A 9 -15.17 -20.22 -17.67
CA THR A 9 -14.44 -21.47 -17.99
C THR A 9 -13.15 -21.60 -17.18
N TYR A 10 -12.75 -22.85 -16.90
CA TYR A 10 -11.51 -23.19 -16.19
C TYR A 10 -10.65 -24.16 -17.02
N PRO A 11 -9.31 -24.00 -17.05
CA PRO A 11 -8.54 -22.97 -16.32
C PRO A 11 -8.77 -21.57 -16.91
N MET A 12 -8.75 -20.57 -16.04
CA MET A 12 -8.91 -19.18 -16.45
C MET A 12 -7.71 -18.81 -17.36
N PRO A 13 -7.92 -18.14 -18.51
CA PRO A 13 -6.81 -17.64 -19.31
C PRO A 13 -5.87 -16.81 -18.46
N ASP A 14 -4.56 -16.85 -18.74
CA ASP A 14 -3.57 -16.05 -18.02
C ASP A 14 -4.01 -14.59 -17.99
N LYS A 15 -4.37 -14.12 -16.79
CA LYS A 15 -4.67 -12.71 -16.57
C LYS A 15 -3.38 -11.92 -16.71
N SER A 16 -3.48 -10.69 -17.23
CA SER A 16 -2.36 -9.76 -17.20
C SER A 16 -1.78 -9.70 -15.80
N ASN A 17 -0.45 -9.66 -15.72
CA ASN A 17 0.23 -9.50 -14.44
C ASN A 17 -0.04 -8.08 -13.93
N ASP A 18 -1.14 -7.89 -13.20
CA ASP A 18 -1.53 -6.60 -12.59
C ASP A 18 -0.65 -6.23 -11.39
N ARG A 19 0.43 -6.98 -11.15
CA ARG A 19 1.34 -6.76 -10.03
C ARG A 19 2.40 -5.74 -10.42
N PRO A 20 2.72 -4.77 -9.55
CA PRO A 20 3.75 -3.80 -9.84
C PRO A 20 5.15 -4.43 -9.79
N ASP A 21 6.07 -3.95 -10.63
CA ASP A 21 7.44 -4.51 -10.76
C ASP A 21 8.21 -4.52 -9.44
N TRP A 22 8.02 -3.53 -8.57
CA TRP A 22 8.72 -3.47 -7.28
C TRP A 22 8.36 -4.60 -6.32
N ILE A 23 7.28 -5.36 -6.58
CA ILE A 23 6.93 -6.52 -5.73
C ILE A 23 8.02 -7.59 -5.75
N TRP A 24 8.76 -7.69 -6.85
CA TRP A 24 9.86 -8.67 -6.98
C TRP A 24 11.01 -8.34 -6.03
N ASP A 25 11.26 -7.06 -5.78
CA ASP A 25 12.29 -6.61 -4.85
C ASP A 25 11.91 -6.87 -3.38
N LEU A 26 10.61 -6.88 -3.06
CA LEU A 26 10.14 -7.09 -1.68
C LEU A 26 10.60 -8.42 -1.09
N SER A 27 10.73 -9.48 -1.91
CA SER A 27 11.18 -10.78 -1.41
C SER A 27 12.56 -10.72 -0.76
N SER A 28 13.40 -9.76 -1.18
CA SER A 28 14.72 -9.52 -0.57
C SER A 28 14.67 -8.54 0.62
N ILE A 29 13.65 -7.70 0.70
CA ILE A 29 13.51 -6.65 1.73
C ILE A 29 12.73 -7.17 2.95
N ASP A 30 11.54 -7.73 2.70
CA ASP A 30 10.65 -8.33 3.69
C ASP A 30 9.90 -9.51 3.05
N PRO A 31 10.41 -10.76 3.19
CA PRO A 31 9.81 -11.95 2.58
C PRO A 31 8.37 -12.21 3.04
N GLN A 32 8.03 -11.83 4.28
CA GLN A 32 6.70 -12.02 4.83
C GLN A 32 5.71 -11.07 4.17
N LEU A 33 6.07 -9.79 4.03
CA LEU A 33 5.26 -8.81 3.31
C LEU A 33 5.08 -9.19 1.84
N ALA A 34 6.15 -9.67 1.18
CA ALA A 34 6.08 -10.17 -0.19
C ALA A 34 5.08 -11.33 -0.34
N THR A 35 5.08 -12.26 0.62
CA THR A 35 4.15 -13.40 0.66
C THR A 35 2.70 -12.92 0.83
N ILE A 36 2.44 -12.03 1.79
CA ILE A 36 1.09 -11.50 2.04
C ILE A 36 0.55 -10.78 0.81
N LEU A 37 1.36 -9.91 0.19
CA LEU A 37 0.95 -9.20 -1.02
C LEU A 37 0.69 -10.15 -2.18
N THR A 38 1.57 -11.14 -2.41
CA THR A 38 1.36 -12.18 -3.45
C THR A 38 0.01 -12.89 -3.25
N GLN A 39 -0.29 -13.35 -2.03
CA GLN A 39 -1.56 -13.98 -1.71
C GLN A 39 -2.75 -13.02 -1.89
N THR A 40 -2.56 -11.73 -1.59
CA THR A 40 -3.58 -10.69 -1.81
C THR A 40 -3.89 -10.52 -3.30
N TYR A 41 -2.87 -10.49 -4.16
CA TYR A 41 -3.04 -10.45 -5.62
C TYR A 41 -3.70 -11.72 -6.14
N ASP A 42 -3.39 -12.89 -5.59
CA ASP A 42 -4.01 -14.16 -5.98
C ASP A 42 -5.49 -14.23 -5.59
N ALA A 43 -5.84 -13.73 -4.40
CA ALA A 43 -7.22 -13.59 -3.98
C ALA A 43 -7.98 -12.60 -4.89
N LYS A 44 -7.38 -11.46 -5.24
CA LYS A 44 -7.95 -10.52 -6.21
C LYS A 44 -8.15 -11.19 -7.58
N SER A 45 -7.14 -11.88 -8.09
CA SER A 45 -7.17 -12.48 -9.44
C SER A 45 -8.23 -13.56 -9.57
N THR A 46 -8.61 -14.21 -8.48
CA THR A 46 -9.69 -15.21 -8.43
C THR A 46 -11.06 -14.61 -8.09
N GLY A 47 -11.15 -13.29 -7.85
CA GLY A 47 -12.39 -12.62 -7.47
C GLY A 47 -12.78 -12.81 -5.99
N ALA A 48 -11.89 -13.37 -5.16
CA ALA A 48 -12.08 -13.54 -3.72
C ALA A 48 -11.86 -12.21 -2.96
N LEU A 49 -12.67 -11.20 -3.27
CA LEU A 49 -12.46 -9.81 -2.82
C LEU A 49 -12.52 -9.62 -1.30
N ILE A 50 -13.27 -10.46 -0.58
CA ILE A 50 -13.27 -10.46 0.90
C ILE A 50 -11.88 -10.85 1.42
N LEU A 51 -11.30 -11.95 0.91
CA LEU A 51 -9.97 -12.40 1.33
C LEU A 51 -8.89 -11.42 0.89
N ALA A 52 -9.02 -10.86 -0.31
CA ALA A 52 -8.11 -9.84 -0.80
C ALA A 52 -8.14 -8.59 0.11
N ALA A 53 -9.31 -8.13 0.56
CA ALA A 53 -9.44 -6.99 1.47
C ALA A 53 -8.82 -7.28 2.85
N VAL A 54 -8.97 -8.50 3.37
CA VAL A 54 -8.26 -8.93 4.59
C VAL A 54 -6.74 -8.89 4.36
N GLY A 55 -6.28 -9.37 3.19
CA GLY A 55 -4.88 -9.30 2.78
C GLY A 55 -4.31 -7.88 2.78
N LEU A 56 -5.07 -6.88 2.31
CA LEU A 56 -4.66 -5.46 2.38
C LEU A 56 -4.40 -5.00 3.81
N ARG A 57 -5.30 -5.36 4.75
CA ARG A 57 -5.13 -5.04 6.18
C ARG A 57 -3.88 -5.71 6.74
N THR A 58 -3.67 -6.99 6.45
CA THR A 58 -2.50 -7.74 6.92
C THR A 58 -1.19 -7.19 6.35
N ALA A 59 -1.18 -6.78 5.08
CA ALA A 59 -0.01 -6.16 4.45
C ALA A 59 0.30 -4.78 5.05
N LEU A 60 -0.73 -3.95 5.32
CA LEU A 60 -0.54 -2.67 6.01
C LEU A 60 0.05 -2.89 7.41
N ASP A 61 -0.48 -3.84 8.16
CA ASP A 61 0.01 -4.17 9.50
C ASP A 61 1.49 -4.59 9.45
N ARG A 62 1.83 -5.51 8.55
CA ARG A 62 3.21 -5.95 8.37
C ARG A 62 4.15 -4.82 7.95
N ALA A 63 3.70 -3.92 7.07
CA ALA A 63 4.47 -2.75 6.65
C ALA A 63 4.74 -1.79 7.82
N THR A 64 3.80 -1.62 8.76
CA THR A 64 4.05 -0.81 9.97
C THR A 64 5.10 -1.43 10.89
N GLU A 65 5.12 -2.76 11.04
CA GLU A 65 6.14 -3.47 11.82
C GLU A 65 7.52 -3.36 11.18
N PHE A 66 7.59 -3.40 9.83
CA PHE A 66 8.82 -3.16 9.10
C PHE A 66 9.42 -1.79 9.47
N LEU A 67 8.57 -0.77 9.62
CA LEU A 67 8.92 0.59 10.06
C LEU A 67 9.15 0.70 11.58
N LYS A 68 9.26 -0.42 12.29
CA LYS A 68 9.55 -0.50 13.74
C LYS A 68 8.46 0.12 14.61
N ILE A 69 7.23 0.14 14.13
CA ILE A 69 6.05 0.47 14.96
C ILE A 69 5.69 -0.77 15.79
N ASP A 70 5.31 -0.54 17.05
CA ASP A 70 5.00 -1.60 18.00
C ASP A 70 3.85 -2.51 17.48
N PRO A 71 4.08 -3.82 17.32
CA PRO A 71 3.08 -4.76 16.80
C PRO A 71 1.85 -4.88 17.71
N GLY A 72 1.97 -4.61 19.01
CA GLY A 72 0.86 -4.70 19.97
C GLY A 72 -0.17 -3.57 19.87
N LEU A 73 0.12 -2.52 19.10
CA LEU A 73 -0.82 -1.43 18.87
C LEU A 73 -1.99 -1.85 17.98
N SER A 74 -3.16 -1.25 18.20
CA SER A 74 -4.24 -1.37 17.23
C SER A 74 -3.85 -0.74 15.89
N LEU A 75 -4.43 -1.21 14.80
CA LEU A 75 -4.07 -0.71 13.47
C LEU A 75 -4.38 0.79 13.30
N GLU A 76 -5.44 1.27 13.96
CA GLU A 76 -5.77 2.70 14.04
C GLU A 76 -4.64 3.48 14.73
N LYS A 77 -4.10 2.94 15.83
CA LYS A 77 -2.94 3.54 16.51
C LYS A 77 -1.65 3.44 15.72
N LYS A 78 -1.46 2.39 14.94
CA LYS A 78 -0.33 2.28 14.01
C LYS A 78 -0.39 3.38 12.94
N VAL A 79 -1.58 3.70 12.41
CA VAL A 79 -1.77 4.83 11.48
C VAL A 79 -1.48 6.19 12.14
N ASP A 80 -1.94 6.40 13.38
CA ASP A 80 -1.60 7.61 14.14
C ASP A 80 -0.07 7.77 14.28
N VAL A 81 0.64 6.67 14.60
CA VAL A 81 2.10 6.65 14.75
C VAL A 81 2.82 6.89 13.41
N LEU A 82 2.33 6.30 12.32
CA LEU A 82 2.87 6.58 10.97
C LEU A 82 2.84 8.08 10.66
N LYS A 83 1.72 8.74 10.99
CA LYS A 83 1.53 10.17 10.80
C LYS A 83 2.45 10.98 11.72
N SER A 84 2.50 10.66 13.01
CA SER A 84 3.34 11.40 13.97
C SER A 84 4.83 11.30 13.65
N ASN A 85 5.26 10.16 13.10
CA ASN A 85 6.65 9.93 12.70
C ASN A 85 6.98 10.51 11.32
N GLY A 86 6.02 11.13 10.64
CA GLY A 86 6.21 11.76 9.33
C GLY A 86 6.33 10.77 8.16
N PHE A 87 5.98 9.50 8.36
CA PHE A 87 5.93 8.53 7.26
C PHE A 87 4.77 8.84 6.31
N ILE A 88 3.67 9.40 6.81
CA ILE A 88 2.49 9.76 6.03
C ILE A 88 1.96 11.14 6.43
N GLY A 89 1.25 11.80 5.51
CA GLY A 89 0.52 13.04 5.79
C GLY A 89 -0.89 12.80 6.33
N GLU A 90 -1.61 13.89 6.64
CA GLU A 90 -3.01 13.84 7.13
C GLU A 90 -3.94 13.08 6.17
N THR A 91 -3.93 13.46 4.89
CA THR A 91 -4.80 12.85 3.88
C THR A 91 -4.51 11.36 3.71
N GLU A 92 -3.24 10.99 3.70
CA GLU A 92 -2.82 9.60 3.57
C GLU A 92 -3.20 8.77 4.82
N ALA A 93 -3.17 9.36 6.02
CA ALA A 93 -3.67 8.70 7.22
C ALA A 93 -5.16 8.34 7.12
N ILE A 94 -5.99 9.23 6.58
CA ILE A 94 -7.42 8.95 6.35
C ILE A 94 -7.60 7.80 5.36
N VAL A 95 -6.81 7.81 4.28
CA VAL A 95 -6.85 6.75 3.25
C VAL A 95 -6.41 5.41 3.83
N LEU A 96 -5.28 5.33 4.53
CA LEU A 96 -4.79 4.08 5.11
C LEU A 96 -5.67 3.57 6.26
N ALA A 97 -6.28 4.46 7.04
CA ALA A 97 -7.31 4.08 8.00
C ALA A 97 -8.53 3.46 7.31
N THR A 98 -8.88 3.93 6.10
CA THR A 98 -9.95 3.34 5.29
C THR A 98 -9.57 1.94 4.81
N VAL A 99 -8.33 1.73 4.35
CA VAL A 99 -7.81 0.40 3.99
C VAL A 99 -7.86 -0.57 5.18
N ALA A 100 -7.36 -0.13 6.34
CA ALA A 100 -7.41 -0.89 7.58
C ALA A 100 -8.84 -1.30 7.97
N ASN A 101 -9.78 -0.36 7.84
CA ASN A 101 -11.18 -0.57 8.17
C ASN A 101 -11.89 -1.49 7.16
N ALA A 102 -11.57 -1.38 5.87
CA ALA A 102 -12.12 -2.22 4.81
C ALA A 102 -11.83 -3.71 5.07
N GLY A 103 -10.58 -4.07 5.40
CA GLY A 103 -10.23 -5.45 5.76
C GLY A 103 -10.93 -5.92 7.04
N ASN A 104 -11.09 -5.05 8.04
CA ASN A 104 -11.84 -5.37 9.26
C ASN A 104 -13.33 -5.61 8.97
N ALA A 105 -13.93 -4.78 8.11
CA ALA A 105 -15.31 -4.90 7.66
C ALA A 105 -15.53 -6.21 6.90
N ALA A 106 -14.58 -6.57 6.05
CA ALA A 106 -14.60 -7.82 5.29
C ALA A 106 -14.51 -9.05 6.20
N ALA A 107 -13.60 -9.04 7.17
CA ALA A 107 -13.42 -10.15 8.09
C ALA A 107 -14.61 -10.37 9.04
N HIS A 108 -15.22 -9.29 9.55
CA HIS A 108 -16.12 -9.38 10.70
C HIS A 108 -17.54 -8.87 10.46
N ARG A 109 -17.76 -7.99 9.48
CA ARG A 109 -19.04 -7.30 9.28
C ARG A 109 -19.79 -7.72 8.01
N GLY A 110 -19.28 -8.71 7.29
CA GLY A 110 -19.90 -9.21 6.05
C GLY A 110 -19.90 -8.20 4.90
N TRP A 111 -19.08 -7.14 4.99
CA TRP A 111 -18.92 -6.18 3.90
C TRP A 111 -17.96 -6.74 2.84
N SER A 112 -18.25 -6.58 1.56
CA SER A 112 -17.32 -6.91 0.48
C SER A 112 -17.17 -5.70 -0.43
N PRO A 113 -15.93 -5.34 -0.83
CA PRO A 113 -15.76 -4.36 -1.87
C PRO A 113 -16.24 -4.92 -3.22
N ASN A 114 -16.64 -4.02 -4.11
CA ASN A 114 -16.66 -4.31 -5.55
C ASN A 114 -15.25 -4.14 -6.18
N GLU A 115 -15.07 -4.54 -7.44
CA GLU A 115 -13.77 -4.49 -8.10
C GLU A 115 -13.16 -3.06 -8.16
N PRO A 116 -13.91 -2.01 -8.54
CA PRO A 116 -13.41 -0.63 -8.49
C PRO A 116 -12.95 -0.21 -7.09
N GLU A 117 -13.77 -0.45 -6.07
CA GLU A 117 -13.45 -0.13 -4.67
C GLU A 117 -12.17 -0.84 -4.22
N PHE A 118 -12.05 -2.13 -4.52
CA PHE A 118 -10.86 -2.89 -4.16
C PHE A 118 -9.61 -2.34 -4.85
N ARG A 119 -9.71 -1.96 -6.13
CA ARG A 119 -8.59 -1.39 -6.87
C ARG A 119 -8.08 -0.09 -6.23
N GLU A 120 -8.98 0.80 -5.82
CA GLU A 120 -8.60 2.04 -5.12
C GLU A 120 -7.88 1.75 -3.78
N LEU A 121 -8.40 0.79 -3.00
CA LEU A 121 -7.79 0.38 -1.73
C LEU A 121 -6.40 -0.25 -1.93
N LEU A 122 -6.27 -1.10 -2.96
CA LEU A 122 -5.00 -1.72 -3.33
C LEU A 122 -3.98 -0.66 -3.75
N THR A 123 -4.35 0.27 -4.63
CA THR A 123 -3.46 1.33 -5.11
C THR A 123 -2.95 2.21 -3.96
N ALA A 124 -3.82 2.56 -3.01
CA ALA A 124 -3.40 3.31 -1.83
C ALA A 124 -2.33 2.57 -1.00
N LEU A 125 -2.53 1.27 -0.78
CA LEU A 125 -1.56 0.45 -0.05
C LEU A 125 -0.25 0.28 -0.83
N GLU A 126 -0.32 0.03 -2.14
CA GLU A 126 0.83 -0.10 -3.03
C GLU A 126 1.71 1.15 -2.99
N GLN A 127 1.10 2.34 -3.09
CA GLN A 127 1.83 3.60 -3.01
C GLN A 127 2.54 3.77 -1.65
N PHE A 128 1.87 3.42 -0.56
CA PHE A 128 2.46 3.46 0.77
C PHE A 128 3.65 2.50 0.90
N VAL A 129 3.49 1.24 0.50
CA VAL A 129 4.54 0.21 0.58
C VAL A 129 5.73 0.56 -0.31
N ALA A 130 5.47 0.94 -1.56
CA ALA A 130 6.53 1.32 -2.50
C ALA A 130 7.38 2.49 -1.96
N ARG A 131 6.75 3.47 -1.32
CA ARG A 131 7.43 4.64 -0.78
C ARG A 131 8.20 4.34 0.51
N THR A 132 7.58 3.62 1.44
CA THR A 132 8.11 3.47 2.80
C THR A 132 8.99 2.23 2.99
N VAL A 133 8.71 1.15 2.27
CA VAL A 133 9.45 -0.12 2.38
C VAL A 133 10.50 -0.24 1.27
N VAL A 134 10.12 0.04 0.01
CA VAL A 134 11.01 -0.15 -1.15
C VAL A 134 11.93 1.06 -1.35
N SER A 135 11.37 2.28 -1.43
CA SER A 135 12.11 3.48 -1.85
C SER A 135 12.91 4.18 -0.74
N GLY A 136 12.60 3.91 0.52
CA GLY A 136 13.01 4.74 1.68
C GLY A 136 14.51 4.94 1.87
N LYS A 137 15.37 4.15 1.22
CA LYS A 137 16.84 4.27 1.35
C LYS A 137 17.51 5.01 0.19
N SER A 138 16.91 5.08 -1.01
CA SER A 138 17.62 5.58 -2.19
C SER A 138 17.68 7.10 -2.27
N VAL A 139 16.60 7.79 -1.91
CA VAL A 139 16.49 9.25 -2.09
C VAL A 139 17.35 10.03 -1.08
N TYR A 140 17.48 9.54 0.15
CA TYR A 140 18.36 10.17 1.15
C TYR A 140 19.84 10.11 0.74
N GLU A 141 20.28 9.01 0.14
CA GLU A 141 21.64 8.91 -0.39
C GLU A 141 21.85 9.82 -1.61
N ILE A 142 20.83 9.99 -2.45
CA ILE A 142 20.86 10.98 -3.53
C ILE A 142 20.96 12.40 -2.95
N ALA A 143 20.19 12.73 -1.91
CA ALA A 143 20.19 14.06 -1.30
C ALA A 143 21.59 14.47 -0.78
N LYS A 144 22.36 13.53 -0.23
CA LYS A 144 23.76 13.77 0.19
C LYS A 144 24.69 14.12 -0.98
N ARG A 145 24.33 13.72 -2.20
CA ARG A 145 25.10 13.98 -3.44
C ARG A 145 24.67 15.25 -4.17
N ILE A 146 23.56 15.88 -3.76
CA ILE A 146 23.09 17.12 -4.39
C ILE A 146 24.02 18.28 -3.97
N PRO A 147 24.63 19.02 -4.92
CA PRO A 147 25.48 20.17 -4.58
C PRO A 147 24.71 21.25 -3.80
N PRO A 148 25.38 21.96 -2.88
CA PRO A 148 24.73 23.03 -2.12
C PRO A 148 24.24 24.15 -3.06
N ARG A 149 23.10 24.76 -2.71
CA ARG A 149 22.57 25.90 -3.47
C ARG A 149 23.56 27.07 -3.43
N HIS A 150 23.71 27.77 -4.56
CA HIS A 150 24.44 29.04 -4.60
C HIS A 150 23.82 30.06 -3.61
N PRO A 151 24.65 30.91 -2.97
CA PRO A 151 24.16 31.97 -2.10
C PRO A 151 23.19 32.88 -2.87
N ARG A 152 22.09 33.30 -2.24
CA ARG A 152 21.24 34.34 -2.82
C ARG A 152 22.02 35.66 -2.86
N PRO A 153 21.90 36.48 -3.92
CA PRO A 153 22.46 37.83 -3.92
C PRO A 153 21.98 38.59 -2.68
N GLY A 154 22.91 39.18 -1.93
CA GLY A 154 22.58 40.00 -0.78
C GLY A 154 21.70 41.17 -1.21
N LYS A 155 20.57 41.37 -0.52
CA LYS A 155 19.74 42.56 -0.72
C LYS A 155 20.57 43.76 -0.27
N ALA A 156 21.08 44.56 -1.21
CA ALA A 156 21.76 45.81 -0.87
C ALA A 156 20.81 46.66 0.00
N LEU A 157 21.25 47.02 1.19
CA LEU A 157 20.54 47.95 2.06
C LEU A 157 20.63 49.34 1.40
N PRO A 158 19.52 50.09 1.26
CA PRO A 158 19.58 51.48 0.82
C PRO A 158 20.27 52.34 1.90
N GLU A 159 21.18 53.21 1.45
CA GLU A 159 21.87 54.25 2.26
C GLU A 159 20.91 55.32 2.81
#